data_AF-A0A3M1D6C1-F1
#
_entry.id   AF-A0A3M1D6C1-F1
#
_cell.length_a   1.000
_cell.length_b   1.000
_cell.length_c   1.000
_cell.angle_alpha   90.00
_cell.angle_beta   90.00
_cell.angle_gamma   90.00
#
_symmetry.space_group_name_H-M   'P 1'
#
loop_
_entity.id
_entity.type
_entity.pdbx_description
1 polymer ?
#
loop_
_entity_poly.entity_id
_entity_poly.type
_entity_poly.pdbx_seq_one_letter_code
_entity_poly.pdbx_strand_id
1 'polypeptide(L)'
;RLSVNFRDDPLDRHDVNFDGSYGAVAFGNWMLFAGRVEQWWGPGWDSALLLSNNARPMPLIGLGRLEAKPFESRWLRWIGPWNLRMFAGRKSKNRNDFPHPFEVGYRVDFQPTRWMSWGLTYMVQFCGQGRPCSFTSIRKAVLPFPNQTNTRANKNRLQNDPGDAQAGWDVSFQGTLAGLGWTLYTEQAFEDQIEDTIALYGATLTGRTGLLGGAQWRFVGEMADTFGDRTSIVFRKSKGQPFIYQNSIFTDGPTYRGRILGASLDFNSLLVTGRLMLQFDAGPSWELMVRHADINRPEAGGSIRPHLISANRERINILETRLIWPTERFGQIRLEAGLADDAPNTPGRSPTKGRVEVGWSYGF
;
A
#
# COMPACT_ATOMS: atom_id res chain seq x y z
N ARG A 1 12.45 19.22 3.55
CA ARG A 1 11.05 19.69 3.53
C ARG A 1 10.50 19.61 4.94
N LEU A 2 9.87 20.69 5.42
CA LEU A 2 9.10 20.68 6.67
C LEU A 2 7.61 20.72 6.32
N SER A 3 6.81 19.92 7.01
CA SER A 3 5.36 19.86 6.91
C SER A 3 4.79 19.86 8.31
N VAL A 4 3.83 20.73 8.58
CA VAL A 4 3.14 20.82 9.86
C VAL A 4 1.65 20.67 9.58
N ASN A 5 1.03 19.67 10.20
CA ASN A 5 -0.39 19.40 10.03
C ASN A 5 -1.09 19.54 11.38
N PHE A 6 -2.27 20.16 11.36
CA PHE A 6 -3.19 20.21 12.48
C PHE A 6 -4.49 19.54 12.04
N ARG A 7 -5.01 18.63 12.87
CA ARG A 7 -6.31 17.99 12.68
C ARG A 7 -7.14 18.14 13.94
N ASP A 8 -8.40 18.50 13.76
CA ASP A 8 -9.41 18.46 14.81
C ASP A 8 -10.42 17.38 14.42
N ASP A 9 -10.35 16.23 15.10
CA ASP A 9 -11.17 15.05 14.81
C ASP A 9 -12.05 14.74 16.03
N PRO A 10 -13.33 14.36 15.84
CA PRO A 10 -14.19 13.89 16.93
C PRO A 10 -13.61 12.75 17.79
N LEU A 11 -12.73 11.92 17.23
CA LEU A 11 -12.14 10.74 17.88
C LEU A 11 -10.78 11.04 18.53
N ASP A 12 -9.95 11.85 17.88
CA ASP A 12 -8.64 12.30 18.36
C ASP A 12 -8.70 13.81 18.59
N ARG A 13 -8.97 14.22 19.84
CA ARG A 13 -8.94 15.64 20.23
C ARG A 13 -7.59 16.25 19.83
N HIS A 14 -7.59 17.17 18.88
CA HIS A 14 -6.46 18.02 18.46
C HIS A 14 -5.13 17.26 18.22
N ASP A 15 -4.87 16.84 16.97
CA ASP A 15 -3.61 16.19 16.55
C ASP A 15 -2.72 17.16 15.75
N VAL A 16 -1.64 17.63 16.37
CA VAL A 16 -0.52 18.29 15.68
C VAL A 16 0.52 17.25 15.31
N ASN A 17 0.91 17.21 14.04
CA ASN A 17 1.92 16.27 13.57
C ASN A 17 2.79 16.81 12.44
N PHE A 18 3.86 16.07 12.13
CA PHE A 18 4.87 16.45 11.13
C PHE A 18 4.91 15.48 9.94
N ASP A 19 3.79 14.82 9.65
CA ASP A 19 3.69 13.89 8.53
C ASP A 19 3.98 14.66 7.21
N GLY A 20 4.82 14.07 6.35
CA GLY A 20 5.36 14.73 5.15
C GLY A 20 6.67 15.49 5.36
N SER A 21 7.15 15.63 6.61
CA SER A 21 8.46 16.21 6.90
C SER A 21 9.59 15.21 6.64
N TYR A 22 10.65 15.66 5.96
CA TYR A 22 11.85 14.86 5.72
C TYR A 22 13.08 15.70 5.39
N GLY A 23 14.24 15.13 5.66
CA GLY A 23 15.54 15.55 5.13
C GLY A 23 16.11 14.46 4.23
N ALA A 24 16.82 14.85 3.17
CA ALA A 24 17.48 13.93 2.26
C ALA A 24 18.83 14.48 1.81
N VAL A 25 19.80 13.59 1.62
CA VAL A 25 21.13 13.91 1.10
C VAL A 25 21.43 12.94 -0.05
N ALA A 26 21.79 13.50 -1.19
CA ALA A 26 22.24 12.75 -2.36
C ALA A 26 23.75 12.54 -2.32
N PHE A 27 24.19 11.34 -2.70
CA PHE A 27 25.60 11.01 -2.90
C PHE A 27 25.74 10.10 -4.12
N GLY A 28 26.25 10.67 -5.23
CA GLY A 28 26.22 10.00 -6.53
C GLY A 28 24.78 9.69 -6.95
N ASN A 29 24.50 8.43 -7.30
CA ASN A 29 23.16 7.96 -7.66
C ASN A 29 22.33 7.45 -6.46
N TRP A 30 22.79 7.68 -5.23
CA TRP A 30 22.13 7.23 -4.02
C TRP A 30 21.56 8.42 -3.24
N MET A 31 20.51 8.16 -2.48
CA MET A 31 19.87 9.12 -1.60
C MET A 31 19.63 8.47 -0.24
N LEU A 32 20.20 9.07 0.80
CA LEU A 32 19.84 8.79 2.18
C LEU A 32 18.76 9.81 2.59
N PHE A 33 17.68 9.34 3.20
CA PHE A 33 16.59 10.19 3.68
C PHE A 33 16.11 9.76 5.06
N ALA A 34 15.59 10.71 5.82
CA ALA A 34 14.97 10.47 7.12
C ALA A 34 13.77 11.38 7.31
N GLY A 35 12.68 10.84 7.85
CA GLY A 35 11.45 11.60 8.02
C GLY A 35 10.21 10.74 8.21
N ARG A 36 9.04 11.35 8.00
CA ARG A 36 7.73 10.71 7.98
C ARG A 36 7.18 10.82 6.56
N VAL A 37 7.63 9.91 5.70
CA VAL A 37 7.35 9.95 4.27
C VAL A 37 6.38 8.83 3.93
N GLU A 38 5.30 9.14 3.21
CA GLU A 38 4.38 8.14 2.67
C GLU A 38 5.10 7.27 1.65
N GLN A 39 4.72 5.99 1.61
CA GLN A 39 5.29 4.99 0.71
C GLN A 39 4.15 4.31 -0.03
N TRP A 40 4.41 3.90 -1.26
CA TRP A 40 3.48 3.12 -2.08
C TRP A 40 4.26 2.12 -2.90
N TRP A 41 4.15 0.84 -2.56
CA TRP A 41 4.93 -0.26 -3.13
C TRP A 41 4.00 -1.27 -3.79
N GLY A 42 3.73 -1.03 -5.07
CA GLY A 42 2.88 -1.86 -5.91
C GLY A 42 2.44 -1.07 -7.15
N PRO A 43 1.93 -1.75 -8.19
CA PRO A 43 1.47 -1.12 -9.43
C PRO A 43 0.03 -0.58 -9.34
N GLY A 44 -0.69 -0.88 -8.25
CA GLY A 44 -2.09 -0.53 -8.08
C GLY A 44 -2.34 0.97 -7.95
N TRP A 45 -3.58 1.37 -8.23
CA TRP A 45 -4.08 2.75 -8.16
C TRP A 45 -4.96 3.02 -6.95
N ASP A 46 -5.57 1.98 -6.38
CA ASP A 46 -6.46 2.07 -5.22
C ASP A 46 -5.93 1.30 -4.02
N SER A 47 -5.12 0.26 -4.26
CA SER A 47 -4.48 -0.54 -3.21
C SER A 47 -3.03 -0.92 -3.57
N ALA A 48 -2.22 -1.12 -2.53
CA ALA A 48 -0.93 -1.80 -2.57
C ALA A 48 -0.89 -2.78 -1.39
N LEU A 49 -0.45 -4.02 -1.63
CA LEU A 49 -0.73 -5.11 -0.70
C LEU A 49 0.21 -5.09 0.51
N LEU A 50 1.48 -4.74 0.38
CA LEU A 50 2.40 -4.76 1.54
C LEU A 50 2.63 -3.39 2.17
N LEU A 51 2.72 -2.34 1.35
CA LEU A 51 2.93 -0.98 1.83
C LEU A 51 2.24 0.05 0.93
N SER A 52 1.25 0.71 1.50
CA SER A 52 0.47 1.79 0.90
C SER A 52 0.49 3.02 1.81
N ASN A 53 -0.31 4.03 1.45
CA ASN A 53 -0.57 5.19 2.27
C ASN A 53 -1.84 5.05 3.14
N ASN A 54 -2.36 3.83 3.33
CA ASN A 54 -3.51 3.56 4.20
C ASN A 54 -3.24 3.97 5.66
N ALA A 55 -2.06 3.62 6.16
CA ALA A 55 -1.56 4.07 7.45
C ALA A 55 -0.77 5.38 7.31
N ARG A 56 -0.80 6.19 8.38
CA ARG A 56 0.04 7.39 8.47
C ARG A 56 1.52 7.03 8.35
N PRO A 57 2.37 7.90 7.78
CA PRO A 57 3.77 7.59 7.61
C PRO A 57 4.47 7.45 8.97
N MET A 58 5.09 6.29 9.19
CA MET A 58 5.96 6.08 10.35
C MET A 58 7.27 6.85 10.21
N PRO A 59 7.90 7.27 11.32
CA PRO A 59 9.24 7.82 11.27
C PRO A 59 10.22 6.73 10.80
N LEU A 60 11.01 7.06 9.79
CA LEU A 60 11.93 6.13 9.14
C LEU A 60 13.24 6.81 8.73
N ILE A 61 14.25 5.97 8.52
CA ILE A 61 15.46 6.28 7.75
C ILE A 61 15.48 5.33 6.57
N GLY A 62 15.79 5.83 5.37
CA GLY A 62 15.81 5.05 4.16
C GLY A 62 16.94 5.40 3.23
N LEU A 63 17.24 4.44 2.35
CA LEU A 63 18.22 4.54 1.29
C LEU A 63 17.54 4.18 -0.02
N GLY A 64 17.81 4.90 -1.08
CA GLY A 64 17.36 4.50 -2.41
C GLY A 64 18.21 5.05 -3.54
N ARG A 65 17.93 4.62 -4.77
CA ARG A 65 18.55 5.19 -5.96
C ARG A 65 17.75 6.39 -6.47
N LEU A 66 18.47 7.39 -6.97
CA LEU A 66 17.88 8.58 -7.60
C LEU A 66 17.43 8.28 -9.03
N GLU A 67 18.27 7.58 -9.79
CA GLU A 67 18.01 7.21 -11.18
C GLU A 67 18.06 5.69 -11.37
N ALA A 68 17.11 5.17 -12.15
CA ALA A 68 17.01 3.76 -12.47
C ALA A 68 17.97 3.32 -13.60
N LYS A 69 19.27 3.63 -13.48
CA LYS A 69 20.25 3.28 -14.53
C LYS A 69 20.44 1.75 -14.59
N PRO A 70 20.48 1.15 -15.80
CA PRO A 70 20.78 -0.27 -15.97
C PRO A 70 22.21 -0.59 -15.52
N PHE A 71 22.50 -1.87 -15.29
CA PHE A 71 23.86 -2.33 -15.06
C PHE A 71 24.71 -2.19 -16.33
N GLU A 72 25.94 -1.71 -16.17
CA GLU A 72 26.94 -1.64 -17.25
C GLU A 72 27.56 -3.03 -17.54
N SER A 73 27.57 -3.91 -16.53
CA SER A 73 28.10 -5.28 -16.65
C SER A 73 27.31 -6.12 -17.66
N ARG A 74 28.04 -6.80 -18.56
CA ARG A 74 27.45 -7.74 -19.54
C ARG A 74 26.59 -8.85 -18.92
N TRP A 75 26.86 -9.22 -17.67
CA TRP A 75 26.16 -10.30 -16.97
C TRP A 75 24.81 -9.87 -16.37
N LEU A 76 24.63 -8.57 -16.12
CA LEU A 76 23.44 -8.02 -15.44
C LEU A 76 22.66 -7.02 -16.31
N ARG A 77 23.17 -6.67 -17.49
CA ARG A 77 22.52 -5.72 -18.41
C ARG A 77 21.09 -6.10 -18.80
N TRP A 78 20.78 -7.41 -18.82
CA TRP A 78 19.45 -7.93 -19.17
C TRP A 78 18.35 -7.54 -18.16
N ILE A 79 18.70 -7.15 -16.94
CA ILE A 79 17.75 -6.65 -15.92
C ILE A 79 17.10 -5.33 -16.39
N GLY A 80 17.81 -4.56 -17.22
CA GLY A 80 17.38 -3.24 -17.67
C GLY A 80 17.47 -2.18 -16.58
N PRO A 81 16.78 -1.04 -16.74
CA PRO A 81 16.60 -0.05 -15.69
C PRO A 81 16.11 -0.69 -14.39
N TRP A 82 16.73 -0.36 -13.25
CA TRP A 82 16.30 -0.89 -11.95
C TRP A 82 16.35 0.17 -10.88
N ASN A 83 15.50 0.09 -9.87
CA ASN A 83 15.53 0.94 -8.69
C ASN A 83 15.58 0.09 -7.44
N LEU A 84 16.16 0.64 -6.38
CA LEU A 84 16.16 0.04 -5.05
C LEU A 84 15.71 1.10 -4.07
N ARG A 85 14.80 0.72 -3.18
CA ARG A 85 14.41 1.49 -2.01
C ARG A 85 14.43 0.56 -0.81
N MET A 86 15.01 1.02 0.28
CA MET A 86 14.96 0.32 1.55
C MET A 86 14.75 1.32 2.67
N PHE A 87 14.11 0.88 3.76
CA PHE A 87 13.96 1.70 4.95
C PHE A 87 14.01 0.86 6.22
N ALA A 88 14.33 1.52 7.32
CA ALA A 88 14.06 1.07 8.68
C ALA A 88 13.18 2.12 9.37
N GLY A 89 11.98 1.72 9.75
CA GLY A 89 10.96 2.53 10.40
C GLY A 89 10.68 2.06 11.82
N ARG A 90 10.22 2.97 12.68
CA ARG A 90 9.84 2.65 14.05
C ARG A 90 8.32 2.79 14.23
N LYS A 91 7.66 1.71 14.67
CA LYS A 91 6.21 1.69 14.86
C LYS A 91 5.78 2.36 16.17
N SER A 92 4.47 2.55 16.28
CA SER A 92 3.82 3.20 17.43
C SER A 92 4.03 2.43 18.72
N LYS A 93 3.95 3.14 19.85
CA LYS A 93 3.82 2.51 21.18
C LYS A 93 2.41 2.03 21.48
N ASN A 94 1.40 2.66 20.85
CA ASN A 94 -0.01 2.34 21.04
C ASN A 94 -0.34 1.12 20.19
N ARG A 95 -0.07 -0.06 20.76
CA ARG A 95 -0.31 -1.40 20.22
C ARG A 95 -0.65 -2.32 21.40
N ASN A 96 -1.41 -3.38 21.16
CA ASN A 96 -1.79 -4.36 22.20
C ASN A 96 -0.74 -5.45 22.43
N ASP A 97 0.24 -5.55 21.53
CA ASP A 97 1.31 -6.55 21.56
C ASP A 97 2.61 -6.00 22.17
N PHE A 98 3.56 -5.58 21.33
CA PHE A 98 4.86 -5.09 21.70
C PHE A 98 4.97 -3.62 21.29
N PRO A 99 5.28 -2.69 22.22
CA PRO A 99 5.52 -1.30 21.87
C PRO A 99 6.79 -1.09 21.04
N HIS A 100 6.76 -0.15 20.10
CA HIS A 100 7.93 0.27 19.31
C HIS A 100 8.70 -0.82 18.54
N PRO A 101 8.04 -1.77 17.85
CA PRO A 101 8.75 -2.68 16.96
C PRO A 101 9.33 -1.88 15.78
N PHE A 102 10.38 -2.42 15.19
CA PHE A 102 10.97 -1.90 13.97
C PHE A 102 10.31 -2.58 12.76
N GLU A 103 10.15 -1.82 11.69
CA GLU A 103 9.77 -2.30 10.37
C GLU A 103 10.94 -2.06 9.43
N VAL A 104 11.40 -3.08 8.74
CA VAL A 104 12.38 -2.92 7.66
C VAL A 104 11.74 -3.35 6.35
N GLY A 105 11.91 -2.55 5.31
CA GLY A 105 11.39 -2.85 3.98
C GLY A 105 12.47 -2.76 2.91
N TYR A 106 12.32 -3.58 1.87
CA TYR A 106 13.10 -3.58 0.63
C TYR A 106 12.14 -3.63 -0.54
N ARG A 107 12.37 -2.76 -1.51
CA ARG A 107 11.72 -2.82 -2.82
C ARG A 107 12.77 -2.71 -3.92
N VAL A 108 12.76 -3.67 -4.82
CA VAL A 108 13.53 -3.64 -6.07
C VAL A 108 12.56 -3.59 -7.23
N ASP A 109 12.64 -2.54 -8.03
CA ASP A 109 11.90 -2.41 -9.29
C ASP A 109 12.88 -2.64 -10.44
N PHE A 110 12.48 -3.33 -11.51
CA PHE A 110 13.31 -3.47 -12.70
C PHE A 110 12.50 -3.70 -13.98
N GLN A 111 13.09 -3.33 -15.12
CA GLN A 111 12.41 -3.32 -16.40
C GLN A 111 13.23 -4.02 -17.49
N PRO A 112 13.13 -5.36 -17.62
CA PRO A 112 13.91 -6.13 -18.60
C PRO A 112 13.60 -5.74 -20.05
N THR A 113 12.36 -5.32 -20.33
CA THR A 113 11.91 -4.88 -21.65
C THR A 113 11.04 -3.63 -21.52
N ARG A 114 10.94 -2.81 -22.58
CA ARG A 114 10.14 -1.56 -22.54
C ARG A 114 8.65 -1.75 -22.27
N TRP A 115 8.14 -2.96 -22.43
CA TRP A 115 6.73 -3.31 -22.27
C TRP A 115 6.45 -4.12 -21.00
N MET A 116 7.47 -4.46 -20.19
CA MET A 116 7.31 -5.27 -18.98
C MET A 116 8.14 -4.73 -17.81
N SER A 117 7.50 -4.44 -16.69
CA SER A 117 8.16 -4.04 -15.44
C SER A 117 7.86 -5.05 -14.33
N TRP A 118 8.81 -5.21 -13.41
CA TRP A 118 8.71 -6.08 -12.25
C TRP A 118 9.03 -5.31 -10.98
N GLY A 119 8.37 -5.68 -9.89
CA GLY A 119 8.68 -5.25 -8.53
C GLY A 119 8.83 -6.46 -7.62
N LEU A 120 9.80 -6.40 -6.72
CA LEU A 120 10.00 -7.37 -5.65
C LEU A 120 10.00 -6.61 -4.33
N THR A 121 9.15 -7.02 -3.41
CA THR A 121 8.99 -6.39 -2.10
C THR A 121 9.30 -7.41 -1.01
N TYR A 122 10.03 -7.00 0.02
CA TYR A 122 10.23 -7.75 1.24
C TYR A 122 10.10 -6.80 2.42
N MET A 123 9.36 -7.20 3.45
CA MET A 123 9.11 -6.43 4.66
C MET A 123 9.27 -7.34 5.86
N VAL A 124 9.79 -6.79 6.96
CA VAL A 124 9.97 -7.53 8.19
C VAL A 124 9.72 -6.64 9.39
N GLN A 125 8.79 -7.06 10.23
CA GLN A 125 8.56 -6.51 11.55
C GLN A 125 9.39 -7.28 12.57
N PHE A 126 10.17 -6.59 13.40
CA PHE A 126 11.04 -7.25 14.39
C PHE A 126 11.33 -6.35 15.61
N CYS A 127 11.98 -6.91 16.64
CA CYS A 127 12.22 -6.23 17.92
C CYS A 127 10.92 -5.73 18.59
N GLY A 128 10.99 -4.65 19.37
CA GLY A 128 9.92 -4.16 20.24
C GLY A 128 10.30 -4.28 21.72
N GLN A 129 9.64 -3.50 22.57
CA GLN A 129 9.82 -3.61 24.03
C GLN A 129 9.38 -5.00 24.49
N GLY A 130 10.25 -5.71 25.22
CA GLY A 130 10.01 -7.09 25.63
C GLY A 130 10.38 -8.16 24.59
N ARG A 131 11.01 -7.79 23.47
CA ARG A 131 11.42 -8.72 22.40
C ARG A 131 12.93 -8.75 22.19
N PRO A 132 13.50 -9.90 21.75
CA PRO A 132 14.92 -10.00 21.43
C PRO A 132 15.34 -9.01 20.33
N CYS A 133 16.24 -8.09 20.67
CA CYS A 133 16.78 -7.10 19.73
C CYS A 133 18.31 -7.08 19.73
N SER A 134 18.89 -8.23 19.38
CA SER A 134 20.35 -8.38 19.28
C SER A 134 20.88 -7.86 17.95
N PHE A 135 22.19 -7.60 17.86
CA PHE A 135 22.86 -7.31 16.58
C PHE A 135 22.61 -8.39 15.54
N THR A 136 22.54 -9.66 15.96
CA THR A 136 22.17 -10.78 15.09
C THR A 136 20.75 -10.64 14.54
N SER A 137 19.78 -10.27 15.39
CA SER A 137 18.38 -10.03 14.96
C SER A 137 18.30 -8.90 13.94
N ILE A 138 19.00 -7.80 14.19
CA ILE A 138 19.08 -6.65 13.26
C ILE A 138 19.72 -7.07 11.94
N ARG A 139 20.85 -7.81 11.98
CA ARG A 139 21.53 -8.27 10.76
C ARG A 139 20.65 -9.18 9.91
N LYS A 140 19.85 -10.07 10.53
CA LYS A 140 18.90 -10.91 9.81
C LYS A 140 17.80 -10.09 9.14
N ALA A 141 17.22 -9.14 9.85
CA ALA A 141 16.19 -8.26 9.31
C ALA A 141 16.73 -7.37 8.17
N VAL A 142 17.97 -6.88 8.30
CA VAL A 142 18.57 -5.95 7.34
C VAL A 142 19.23 -6.66 6.14
N LEU A 143 19.62 -7.93 6.29
CA LEU A 143 20.23 -8.74 5.24
C LEU A 143 19.47 -10.08 5.16
N PRO A 144 18.25 -10.06 4.59
CA PRO A 144 17.36 -11.23 4.58
C PRO A 144 17.87 -12.39 3.73
N PHE A 145 18.82 -12.15 2.82
CA PHE A 145 19.50 -13.20 2.05
C PHE A 145 20.93 -13.41 2.57
N PRO A 146 21.32 -14.63 2.98
CA PRO A 146 20.54 -15.88 3.03
C PRO A 146 19.73 -16.08 4.33
N ASN A 147 19.68 -15.09 5.21
CA ASN A 147 19.20 -15.25 6.58
C ASN A 147 17.73 -14.85 6.75
N GLN A 148 16.80 -15.78 6.52
CA GLN A 148 15.38 -15.55 6.78
C GLN A 148 15.11 -15.44 8.29
N THR A 149 14.20 -14.53 8.66
CA THR A 149 13.77 -14.35 10.05
C THR A 149 12.85 -15.48 10.53
N ASN A 150 12.15 -16.18 9.64
CA ASN A 150 11.14 -17.16 10.03
C ASN A 150 11.80 -18.55 10.14
N THR A 151 12.17 -18.96 11.36
CA THR A 151 12.76 -20.30 11.56
C THR A 151 11.67 -21.30 11.90
N ARG A 152 11.53 -22.33 11.05
CA ARG A 152 10.60 -23.47 11.17
C ARG A 152 10.30 -23.81 12.65
N ALA A 153 9.01 -23.72 12.98
CA ALA A 153 8.45 -23.91 14.31
C ALA A 153 8.96 -25.19 15.00
N ASN A 154 9.88 -25.02 15.93
CA ASN A 154 10.01 -25.90 17.08
C ASN A 154 9.41 -25.11 18.25
N LYS A 155 8.51 -25.70 19.07
CA LYS A 155 7.76 -24.93 20.10
C LYS A 155 8.63 -24.11 21.06
N ASN A 156 9.89 -24.53 21.29
CA ASN A 156 10.89 -23.79 22.08
C ASN A 156 11.55 -22.61 21.34
N ARG A 157 11.21 -22.34 20.07
CA ARG A 157 11.80 -21.28 19.23
C ARG A 157 10.88 -20.10 18.93
N LEU A 158 9.57 -20.18 19.19
CA LEU A 158 8.64 -19.04 18.99
C LEU A 158 9.04 -17.81 19.83
N GLN A 159 9.61 -18.01 21.01
CA GLN A 159 10.18 -16.91 21.82
C GLN A 159 11.46 -16.30 21.20
N ASN A 160 12.17 -17.06 20.37
CA ASN A 160 13.44 -16.67 19.74
C ASN A 160 13.29 -16.31 18.26
N ASP A 161 12.09 -16.41 17.68
CA ASP A 161 11.85 -15.97 16.31
C ASP A 161 12.02 -14.44 16.28
N PRO A 162 12.98 -13.90 15.50
CA PRO A 162 13.27 -12.49 15.52
C PRO A 162 12.16 -11.62 14.93
N GLY A 163 11.27 -12.13 14.05
CA GLY A 163 10.40 -11.25 13.26
C GLY A 163 9.14 -11.89 12.66
N ASP A 164 8.33 -11.04 12.02
CA ASP A 164 7.24 -11.37 11.10
C ASP A 164 7.65 -10.81 9.73
N ALA A 165 7.87 -11.69 8.76
CA ALA A 165 8.30 -11.32 7.44
C ALA A 165 7.20 -11.53 6.41
N GLN A 166 7.11 -10.60 5.47
CA GLN A 166 6.20 -10.62 4.34
C GLN A 166 7.00 -10.33 3.08
N ALA A 167 6.66 -10.97 1.98
CA ALA A 167 7.26 -10.69 0.70
C ALA A 167 6.21 -10.69 -0.40
N GLY A 168 6.54 -10.08 -1.52
CA GLY A 168 5.63 -9.98 -2.64
C GLY A 168 6.36 -9.69 -3.92
N TRP A 169 5.65 -9.89 -5.01
CA TRP A 169 6.10 -9.52 -6.34
C TRP A 169 4.96 -8.88 -7.11
N ASP A 170 5.33 -7.99 -8.01
CA ASP A 170 4.42 -7.37 -8.96
C ASP A 170 4.99 -7.42 -10.37
N VAL A 171 4.09 -7.50 -11.35
CA VAL A 171 4.43 -7.41 -12.77
C VAL A 171 3.42 -6.52 -13.47
N SER A 172 3.90 -5.67 -14.38
CA SER A 172 3.05 -4.89 -15.25
C SER A 172 3.49 -5.02 -16.71
N PHE A 173 2.49 -5.08 -17.59
CA PHE A 173 2.66 -5.07 -19.03
C PHE A 173 2.02 -3.81 -19.60
N GLN A 174 2.68 -3.14 -20.52
CA GLN A 174 2.19 -1.89 -21.11
C GLN A 174 2.42 -1.82 -22.62
N GLY A 175 1.57 -1.06 -23.30
CA GLY A 175 1.69 -0.82 -24.72
C GLY A 175 0.76 0.25 -25.24
N THR A 176 0.71 0.38 -26.56
CA THR A 176 -0.22 1.28 -27.26
C THR A 176 -0.85 0.52 -28.41
N LEU A 177 -2.17 0.61 -28.54
CA LEU A 177 -2.94 0.00 -29.62
C LEU A 177 -4.02 0.98 -30.10
N ALA A 178 -4.08 1.23 -31.41
CA ALA A 178 -5.04 2.15 -32.02
C ALA A 178 -5.09 3.55 -31.36
N GLY A 179 -3.93 4.08 -30.94
CA GLY A 179 -3.83 5.38 -30.26
C GLY A 179 -4.21 5.38 -28.78
N LEU A 180 -4.61 4.23 -28.22
CA LEU A 180 -4.90 4.06 -26.80
C LEU A 180 -3.70 3.43 -26.09
N GLY A 181 -3.25 4.03 -24.99
CA GLY A 181 -2.28 3.41 -24.10
C GLY A 181 -2.98 2.43 -23.15
N TRP A 182 -2.41 1.25 -22.95
CA TRP A 182 -2.95 0.25 -22.04
C TRP A 182 -1.88 -0.24 -21.05
N THR A 183 -2.32 -0.69 -19.89
CA THR A 183 -1.47 -1.38 -18.90
C THR A 183 -2.27 -2.46 -18.21
N LEU A 184 -1.70 -3.65 -18.05
CA LEU A 184 -2.22 -4.75 -17.24
C LEU A 184 -1.22 -5.03 -16.13
N TYR A 185 -1.68 -5.22 -14.90
CA TYR A 185 -0.78 -5.44 -13.77
C TYR A 185 -1.38 -6.37 -12.72
N THR A 186 -0.48 -7.01 -11.97
CA THR A 186 -0.84 -7.79 -10.77
C THR A 186 0.22 -7.62 -9.70
N GLU A 187 -0.20 -7.72 -8.44
CA GLU A 187 0.65 -7.82 -7.26
C GLU A 187 0.23 -9.07 -6.49
N GLN A 188 1.21 -9.81 -5.96
CA GLN A 188 1.00 -10.98 -5.11
C GLN A 188 1.87 -10.81 -3.86
N ALA A 189 1.30 -11.05 -2.68
CA ALA A 189 2.01 -10.97 -1.41
C ALA A 189 1.81 -12.24 -0.57
N PHE A 190 2.78 -12.60 0.27
CA PHE A 190 2.87 -13.82 1.09
C PHE A 190 3.67 -13.59 2.39
N GLU A 191 3.41 -14.34 3.46
CA GLU A 191 4.08 -14.22 4.78
C GLU A 191 5.19 -15.29 4.98
N ASP A 192 4.81 -16.56 5.11
CA ASP A 192 5.74 -17.66 5.46
C ASP A 192 6.04 -18.63 4.30
N GLN A 193 4.99 -19.02 3.59
CA GLN A 193 5.04 -19.95 2.46
C GLN A 193 4.28 -19.32 1.31
N ILE A 194 4.72 -19.63 0.10
CA ILE A 194 4.08 -19.23 -1.16
C ILE A 194 2.58 -19.61 -1.19
N GLU A 195 2.11 -20.52 -0.33
CA GLU A 195 0.72 -20.94 -0.20
C GLU A 195 -0.25 -19.88 0.34
N ASP A 196 0.21 -19.00 1.23
CA ASP A 196 -0.66 -18.02 1.90
C ASP A 196 -0.56 -16.68 1.17
N THR A 197 -1.32 -16.55 0.09
CA THR A 197 -1.22 -15.42 -0.84
C THR A 197 -2.47 -14.54 -0.85
N ILE A 198 -2.26 -13.23 -0.89
CA ILE A 198 -3.26 -12.23 -1.31
C ILE A 198 -2.86 -11.63 -2.65
N ALA A 199 -3.84 -11.15 -3.41
CA ALA A 199 -3.63 -10.77 -4.80
C ALA A 199 -4.34 -9.46 -5.16
N LEU A 200 -3.73 -8.73 -6.10
CA LEU A 200 -4.30 -7.58 -6.76
C LEU A 200 -4.19 -7.75 -8.26
N TYR A 201 -5.24 -7.36 -8.98
CA TYR A 201 -5.29 -7.32 -10.44
C TYR A 201 -5.81 -5.98 -10.88
N GLY A 202 -5.22 -5.42 -11.93
CA GLY A 202 -5.79 -4.23 -12.53
C GLY A 202 -5.40 -4.00 -13.97
N ALA A 203 -6.16 -3.13 -14.59
CA ALA A 203 -5.99 -2.69 -15.95
C ALA A 203 -6.18 -1.18 -16.02
N THR A 204 -5.39 -0.53 -16.87
CA THR A 204 -5.63 0.86 -17.24
C THR A 204 -5.78 1.00 -18.75
N LEU A 205 -6.64 1.91 -19.15
CA LEU A 205 -6.71 2.44 -20.50
C LEU A 205 -6.54 3.96 -20.43
N THR A 206 -5.80 4.50 -21.38
CA THR A 206 -5.52 5.92 -21.48
C THR A 206 -5.70 6.38 -22.91
N GLY A 207 -6.20 7.59 -23.07
CA GLY A 207 -6.38 8.19 -24.38
C GLY A 207 -6.56 9.69 -24.29
N ARG A 208 -6.82 10.28 -25.45
CA ARG A 208 -7.14 11.70 -25.58
C ARG A 208 -8.43 11.82 -26.38
N THR A 209 -9.26 12.78 -26.01
CA THR A 209 -10.49 13.11 -26.72
C THR A 209 -10.50 14.58 -27.12
N GLY A 210 -11.12 14.89 -28.26
CA GLY A 210 -11.33 16.27 -28.71
C GLY A 210 -12.59 16.92 -28.13
N LEU A 211 -13.38 16.19 -27.35
CA LEU A 211 -14.57 16.73 -26.68
C LEU A 211 -14.19 17.83 -25.66
N LEU A 212 -15.10 18.79 -25.46
CA LEU A 212 -14.97 19.85 -24.44
C LEU A 212 -13.63 20.63 -24.50
N GLY A 213 -13.12 20.89 -25.70
CA GLY A 213 -11.87 21.64 -25.89
C GLY A 213 -10.58 20.82 -25.73
N GLY A 214 -10.69 19.51 -25.51
CA GLY A 214 -9.54 18.61 -25.39
C GLY A 214 -9.34 18.11 -23.96
N ALA A 215 -9.26 16.78 -23.80
CA ALA A 215 -8.97 16.16 -22.52
C ALA A 215 -8.14 14.88 -22.67
N GLN A 216 -7.18 14.69 -21.77
CA GLN A 216 -6.61 13.37 -21.50
C GLN A 216 -7.52 12.61 -20.55
N TRP A 217 -7.72 11.33 -20.80
CA TRP A 217 -8.52 10.48 -19.94
C TRP A 217 -7.77 9.22 -19.55
N ARG A 218 -8.05 8.72 -18.35
CA ARG A 218 -7.60 7.42 -17.86
C ARG A 218 -8.77 6.68 -17.23
N PHE A 219 -8.99 5.46 -17.68
CA PHE A 219 -9.86 4.49 -17.01
C PHE A 219 -9.00 3.47 -16.27
N VAL A 220 -9.37 3.12 -15.05
CA VAL A 220 -8.74 2.09 -14.23
C VAL A 220 -9.82 1.13 -13.74
N GLY A 221 -9.59 -0.16 -13.94
CA GLY A 221 -10.32 -1.22 -13.24
C GLY A 221 -9.34 -1.99 -12.36
N GLU A 222 -9.66 -2.17 -11.08
CA GLU A 222 -8.80 -2.85 -10.11
C GLU A 222 -9.62 -3.76 -9.19
N MET A 223 -9.04 -4.89 -8.80
CA MET A 223 -9.56 -5.80 -7.79
C MET A 223 -8.44 -6.19 -6.84
N ALA A 224 -8.61 -5.92 -5.54
CA ALA A 224 -7.71 -6.38 -4.48
C ALA A 224 -8.46 -7.36 -3.58
N ASP A 225 -7.94 -8.58 -3.46
CA ASP A 225 -8.51 -9.68 -2.68
C ASP A 225 -7.53 -10.10 -1.59
N THR A 226 -7.92 -9.85 -0.35
CA THR A 226 -7.16 -10.16 0.86
C THR A 226 -7.75 -11.35 1.64
N PHE A 227 -8.75 -12.03 1.07
CA PHE A 227 -9.39 -13.21 1.69
C PHE A 227 -8.70 -14.54 1.32
N GLY A 228 -7.88 -14.56 0.28
CA GLY A 228 -7.00 -15.70 -0.02
C GLY A 228 -7.20 -16.42 -1.34
N ASP A 229 -6.15 -17.18 -1.67
CA ASP A 229 -5.85 -18.22 -2.69
C ASP A 229 -6.71 -18.36 -3.97
N ARG A 230 -7.99 -18.00 -3.95
CA ARG A 230 -8.95 -18.11 -5.05
C ARG A 230 -8.51 -17.33 -6.28
N THR A 231 -7.93 -16.16 -6.04
CA THR A 231 -7.50 -15.24 -7.08
C THR A 231 -5.99 -15.24 -7.26
N SER A 232 -5.19 -15.90 -6.42
CA SER A 232 -3.73 -15.96 -6.59
C SER A 232 -3.32 -16.81 -7.81
N ILE A 233 -2.28 -16.38 -8.55
CA ILE A 233 -1.69 -17.15 -9.68
C ILE A 233 -0.64 -18.16 -9.19
N VAL A 234 -0.51 -18.31 -7.88
CA VAL A 234 0.50 -19.18 -7.30
C VAL A 234 0.17 -20.66 -7.52
N PHE A 235 1.18 -21.42 -7.99
CA PHE A 235 1.04 -22.83 -8.40
C PHE A 235 0.67 -23.82 -7.29
N ARG A 236 0.72 -23.41 -6.02
CA ARG A 236 0.36 -24.24 -4.86
C ARG A 236 -0.69 -23.51 -4.03
N LYS A 237 -1.94 -23.96 -4.15
CA LYS A 237 -3.06 -23.46 -3.35
C LYS A 237 -2.95 -23.94 -1.91
N SER A 238 -3.09 -23.03 -0.95
CA SER A 238 -3.24 -23.37 0.46
C SER A 238 -4.53 -24.17 0.68
N LYS A 239 -4.54 -25.02 1.71
CA LYS A 239 -5.79 -25.62 2.21
C LYS A 239 -6.48 -24.71 3.25
N GLY A 240 -5.85 -23.58 3.59
CA GLY A 240 -6.32 -22.58 4.53
C GLY A 240 -6.35 -21.17 3.91
N GLN A 241 -6.76 -20.19 4.70
CA GLN A 241 -6.77 -18.79 4.30
C GLN A 241 -5.43 -18.12 4.62
N PRO A 242 -5.02 -17.06 3.90
CA PRO A 242 -3.75 -16.41 4.11
C PRO A 242 -3.70 -15.73 5.47
N PHE A 243 -2.59 -15.89 6.17
CA PHE A 243 -2.31 -15.20 7.43
C PHE A 243 -1.75 -13.79 7.23
N ILE A 244 -1.73 -13.26 6.01
CA ILE A 244 -1.22 -11.92 5.75
C ILE A 244 -2.00 -10.88 6.55
N TYR A 245 -1.24 -9.95 7.16
CA TYR A 245 -1.67 -8.97 8.15
C TYR A 245 -2.01 -9.50 9.55
N GLN A 246 -1.85 -10.80 9.79
CA GLN A 246 -2.02 -11.44 11.08
C GLN A 246 -0.74 -12.17 11.43
N ASN A 247 -0.35 -12.18 12.71
CA ASN A 247 0.83 -12.91 13.12
C ASN A 247 0.69 -13.37 14.57
N SER A 248 1.14 -14.59 14.87
CA SER A 248 1.00 -15.17 16.22
C SER A 248 1.90 -14.53 17.28
N ILE A 249 2.96 -13.85 16.87
CA ILE A 249 3.87 -13.10 17.73
C ILE A 249 3.45 -11.64 17.76
N PHE A 250 3.45 -10.99 16.61
CA PHE A 250 3.03 -9.59 16.48
C PHE A 250 1.52 -9.53 16.22
N THR A 251 0.74 -9.76 17.28
CA THR A 251 -0.71 -9.98 17.16
C THR A 251 -1.49 -8.79 16.63
N ASP A 252 -0.97 -7.56 16.72
CA ASP A 252 -1.60 -6.38 16.09
C ASP A 252 -1.31 -6.29 14.58
N GLY A 253 -0.49 -7.19 14.03
CA GLY A 253 -0.10 -7.24 12.62
C GLY A 253 0.76 -6.04 12.18
N PRO A 254 1.00 -5.89 10.86
CA PRO A 254 1.79 -4.82 10.28
C PRO A 254 0.98 -3.51 10.26
N THR A 255 0.78 -2.91 11.44
CA THR A 255 -0.05 -1.72 11.63
C THR A 255 0.75 -0.51 12.13
N TYR A 256 0.33 0.69 11.78
CA TYR A 256 0.81 1.93 12.38
C TYR A 256 -0.37 2.84 12.72
N ARG A 257 -0.48 3.23 14.00
CA ARG A 257 -1.59 4.06 14.53
C ARG A 257 -2.97 3.50 14.16
N GLY A 258 -3.18 2.21 14.40
CA GLY A 258 -4.48 1.55 14.23
C GLY A 258 -4.90 1.24 12.79
N ARG A 259 -4.01 1.46 11.80
CA ARG A 259 -4.26 1.12 10.40
C ARG A 259 -3.18 0.19 9.84
N ILE A 260 -3.57 -0.64 8.89
CA ILE A 260 -2.67 -1.56 8.18
C ILE A 260 -1.74 -0.78 7.27
N LEU A 261 -0.47 -1.21 7.22
CA LEU A 261 0.52 -0.63 6.33
C LEU A 261 0.20 -0.89 4.85
N GLY A 262 -0.33 -2.08 4.53
CA GLY A 262 -0.73 -2.52 3.19
C GLY A 262 -2.14 -2.09 2.77
N ALA A 263 -2.95 -3.05 2.32
CA ALA A 263 -4.27 -2.81 1.73
C ALA A 263 -5.25 -2.07 2.67
N SER A 264 -6.13 -1.27 2.07
CA SER A 264 -7.03 -0.35 2.77
C SER A 264 -8.13 -1.05 3.58
N LEU A 265 -8.60 -2.21 3.13
CA LEU A 265 -9.73 -2.92 3.75
C LEU A 265 -9.32 -3.98 4.79
N ASP A 266 -8.05 -4.02 5.21
CA ASP A 266 -7.52 -5.06 6.10
C ASP A 266 -7.63 -6.47 5.48
N PHE A 267 -7.36 -7.53 6.26
CA PHE A 267 -7.46 -8.93 5.81
C PHE A 267 -8.92 -9.36 5.58
N ASN A 268 -9.14 -10.50 4.90
CA ASN A 268 -10.47 -11.07 4.67
C ASN A 268 -11.45 -10.16 3.90
N SER A 269 -10.93 -9.30 3.04
CA SER A 269 -11.72 -8.30 2.32
C SER A 269 -11.47 -8.32 0.81
N LEU A 270 -12.52 -8.03 0.04
CA LEU A 270 -12.46 -7.81 -1.40
C LEU A 270 -12.79 -6.34 -1.69
N LEU A 271 -11.96 -5.69 -2.50
CA LEU A 271 -12.20 -4.36 -3.04
C LEU A 271 -12.18 -4.43 -4.57
N VAL A 272 -13.26 -4.01 -5.22
CA VAL A 272 -13.31 -3.81 -6.68
C VAL A 272 -13.52 -2.33 -6.94
N THR A 273 -12.67 -1.73 -7.75
CA THR A 273 -12.67 -0.29 -8.03
C THR A 273 -12.71 -0.04 -9.54
N GLY A 274 -13.63 0.83 -9.97
CA GLY A 274 -13.63 1.45 -11.28
C GLY A 274 -13.38 2.95 -11.15
N ARG A 275 -12.40 3.49 -11.86
CA ARG A 275 -12.03 4.92 -11.79
C ARG A 275 -11.91 5.52 -13.18
N LEU A 276 -12.55 6.66 -13.41
CA LEU A 276 -12.38 7.49 -14.59
C LEU A 276 -11.77 8.83 -14.17
N MET A 277 -10.66 9.20 -14.78
CA MET A 277 -9.99 10.49 -14.59
C MET A 277 -9.99 11.25 -15.91
N LEU A 278 -10.40 12.53 -15.87
CA LEU A 278 -10.34 13.47 -16.98
C LEU A 278 -9.44 14.66 -16.59
N GLN A 279 -8.47 14.97 -17.42
CA GLN A 279 -7.63 16.15 -17.31
C GLN A 279 -7.85 17.01 -18.56
N PHE A 280 -8.55 18.14 -18.40
CA PHE A 280 -8.78 19.10 -19.48
C PHE A 280 -7.52 19.94 -19.73
N ASP A 281 -7.30 20.35 -20.98
CA ASP A 281 -6.09 21.09 -21.38
C ASP A 281 -5.97 22.47 -20.71
N ALA A 282 -7.11 23.15 -20.56
CA ALA A 282 -7.23 24.43 -19.88
C ALA A 282 -8.45 24.40 -18.97
N GLY A 283 -8.30 23.86 -17.75
CA GLY A 283 -9.42 23.75 -16.84
C GLY A 283 -9.21 22.82 -15.66
N PRO A 284 -10.30 22.43 -14.98
CA PRO A 284 -10.25 21.53 -13.86
C PRO A 284 -9.84 20.11 -14.29
N SER A 285 -9.48 19.26 -13.33
CA SER A 285 -9.49 17.81 -13.51
C SER A 285 -10.70 17.22 -12.79
N TRP A 286 -11.29 16.19 -13.38
CA TRP A 286 -12.43 15.48 -12.81
C TRP A 286 -12.10 14.01 -12.60
N GLU A 287 -12.58 13.45 -11.51
CA GLU A 287 -12.51 12.04 -11.23
C GLU A 287 -13.87 11.52 -10.81
N LEU A 288 -14.24 10.36 -11.34
CA LEU A 288 -15.38 9.57 -10.95
C LEU A 288 -14.86 8.20 -10.53
N MET A 289 -15.40 7.67 -9.43
CA MET A 289 -14.96 6.43 -8.87
C MET A 289 -16.14 5.65 -8.31
N VAL A 290 -16.18 4.37 -8.62
CA VAL A 290 -17.12 3.40 -8.06
C VAL A 290 -16.34 2.30 -7.37
N ARG A 291 -16.76 1.92 -6.17
CA ARG A 291 -16.17 0.81 -5.43
C ARG A 291 -17.24 -0.16 -4.96
N HIS A 292 -16.90 -1.44 -4.97
CA HIS A 292 -17.61 -2.48 -4.26
C HIS A 292 -16.65 -3.11 -3.25
N ALA A 293 -17.02 -3.07 -1.97
CA ALA A 293 -16.26 -3.63 -0.88
C ALA A 293 -17.05 -4.76 -0.21
N ASP A 294 -16.47 -5.96 -0.09
CA ASP A 294 -16.97 -7.05 0.77
C ASP A 294 -15.95 -7.23 1.90
N ILE A 295 -16.27 -6.68 3.06
CA ILE A 295 -15.35 -6.47 4.18
C ILE A 295 -15.54 -7.57 5.22
N ASN A 296 -14.45 -8.00 5.86
CA ASN A 296 -14.47 -8.96 6.98
C ASN A 296 -15.30 -10.22 6.68
N ARG A 297 -15.00 -10.85 5.55
CA ARG A 297 -15.62 -12.11 5.13
C ARG A 297 -15.30 -13.20 6.18
N PRO A 298 -16.27 -14.06 6.52
CA PRO A 298 -16.11 -15.04 7.60
C PRO A 298 -15.02 -16.06 7.28
N GLU A 299 -14.19 -16.33 8.28
CA GLU A 299 -13.06 -17.25 8.24
C GLU A 299 -13.39 -18.56 8.96
N ALA A 300 -13.09 -19.71 8.33
CA ALA A 300 -13.39 -21.02 8.91
C ALA A 300 -12.53 -21.38 10.14
N GLY A 301 -11.39 -20.71 10.34
CA GLY A 301 -10.44 -20.94 11.44
C GLY A 301 -10.44 -19.89 12.55
N GLY A 302 -11.23 -18.80 12.39
CA GLY A 302 -11.17 -17.62 13.25
C GLY A 302 -9.90 -16.78 13.04
N SER A 303 -9.95 -15.52 13.46
CA SER A 303 -8.85 -14.56 13.24
C SER A 303 -8.04 -14.33 14.53
N ILE A 304 -6.72 -14.12 14.39
CA ILE A 304 -5.80 -13.89 15.52
C ILE A 304 -6.07 -12.54 16.19
N ARG A 305 -6.55 -11.57 15.40
CA ARG A 305 -6.96 -10.24 15.87
C ARG A 305 -8.30 -9.83 15.27
N PRO A 306 -9.01 -8.88 15.89
CA PRO A 306 -10.16 -8.25 15.27
C PRO A 306 -9.79 -7.58 13.95
N HIS A 307 -10.75 -7.60 13.02
CA HIS A 307 -10.68 -6.83 11.78
C HIS A 307 -10.80 -5.33 12.10
N LEU A 308 -9.92 -4.49 11.56
CA LEU A 308 -9.79 -3.09 12.00
C LEU A 308 -10.85 -2.16 11.41
N ILE A 309 -11.45 -2.53 10.27
CA ILE A 309 -12.50 -1.71 9.62
C ILE A 309 -13.90 -2.02 10.16
N SER A 310 -14.31 -3.30 10.16
CA SER A 310 -15.65 -3.72 10.58
C SER A 310 -15.59 -5.00 11.41
N ALA A 311 -16.30 -5.05 12.53
CA ALA A 311 -16.48 -6.22 13.38
C ALA A 311 -17.40 -7.28 12.75
N ASN A 312 -18.23 -6.89 11.77
CA ASN A 312 -19.13 -7.77 11.04
C ASN A 312 -18.77 -7.79 9.56
N ARG A 313 -19.21 -8.83 8.85
CA ARG A 313 -19.15 -8.84 7.38
C ARG A 313 -20.09 -7.78 6.83
N GLU A 314 -19.58 -6.88 6.01
CA GLU A 314 -20.38 -5.82 5.37
C GLU A 314 -20.13 -5.80 3.86
N ARG A 315 -21.16 -5.44 3.09
CA ARG A 315 -21.04 -5.21 1.65
C ARG A 315 -21.45 -3.78 1.32
N ILE A 316 -20.50 -3.00 0.83
CA ILE A 316 -20.64 -1.55 0.65
C ILE A 316 -20.35 -1.20 -0.81
N ASN A 317 -21.30 -0.53 -1.46
CA ASN A 317 -21.10 0.14 -2.73
C ASN A 317 -20.89 1.64 -2.48
N ILE A 318 -19.82 2.17 -3.06
CA ILE A 318 -19.41 3.57 -2.88
C ILE A 318 -19.30 4.23 -4.24
N LEU A 319 -19.93 5.39 -4.39
CA LEU A 319 -19.78 6.29 -5.53
C LEU A 319 -19.12 7.57 -5.06
N GLU A 320 -18.01 7.96 -5.68
CA GLU A 320 -17.26 9.16 -5.34
C GLU A 320 -16.96 9.97 -6.59
N THR A 321 -17.00 11.29 -6.44
CA THR A 321 -16.55 12.20 -7.46
C THR A 321 -15.69 13.30 -6.86
N ARG A 322 -14.66 13.70 -7.60
CA ARG A 322 -13.72 14.73 -7.19
C ARG A 322 -13.46 15.68 -8.34
N LEU A 323 -13.57 16.97 -8.06
CA LEU A 323 -13.21 18.06 -8.96
C LEU A 323 -12.02 18.80 -8.36
N ILE A 324 -10.98 19.00 -9.16
CA ILE A 324 -9.83 19.83 -8.80
C ILE A 324 -9.82 21.00 -9.77
N TRP A 325 -10.00 22.20 -9.26
CA TRP A 325 -10.05 23.41 -10.06
C TRP A 325 -8.84 24.30 -9.76
N PRO A 326 -7.87 24.41 -10.69
CA PRO A 326 -6.83 25.43 -10.60
C PRO A 326 -7.42 26.80 -10.95
N THR A 327 -7.38 27.72 -9.99
CA THR A 327 -7.82 29.10 -10.18
C THR A 327 -6.61 29.98 -10.49
N GLU A 328 -6.79 31.03 -11.28
CA GLU A 328 -5.68 31.91 -11.69
C GLU A 328 -5.05 32.68 -10.51
N ARG A 329 -5.84 32.99 -9.47
CA ARG A 329 -5.41 33.89 -8.37
C ARG A 329 -5.44 33.26 -6.99
N PHE A 330 -6.24 32.22 -6.79
CA PHE A 330 -6.52 31.68 -5.46
C PHE A 330 -5.95 30.26 -5.29
N GLY A 331 -4.99 29.84 -6.12
CA GLY A 331 -4.44 28.49 -6.06
C GLY A 331 -5.48 27.46 -6.51
N GLN A 332 -5.52 26.30 -5.85
CA GLN A 332 -6.30 25.15 -6.27
C GLN A 332 -7.43 24.86 -5.27
N ILE A 333 -8.65 24.71 -5.78
CA ILE A 333 -9.83 24.29 -5.02
C ILE A 333 -10.09 22.81 -5.33
N ARG A 334 -10.35 22.01 -4.31
CA ARG A 334 -10.76 20.61 -4.42
C ARG A 334 -12.15 20.46 -3.84
N LEU A 335 -13.07 19.89 -4.62
CA LEU A 335 -14.40 19.49 -4.16
C LEU A 335 -14.50 17.99 -4.32
N GLU A 336 -14.97 17.30 -3.29
CA GLU A 336 -15.20 15.86 -3.32
C GLU A 336 -16.58 15.58 -2.74
N ALA A 337 -17.32 14.68 -3.36
CA ALA A 337 -18.61 14.21 -2.88
C ALA A 337 -18.66 12.69 -3.01
N GLY A 338 -19.28 12.04 -2.03
CA GLY A 338 -19.40 10.59 -2.00
C GLY A 338 -20.74 10.13 -1.46
N LEU A 339 -21.20 8.99 -1.95
CA LEU A 339 -22.38 8.27 -1.47
C LEU A 339 -21.97 6.82 -1.22
N ALA A 340 -22.35 6.29 -0.06
CA ALA A 340 -22.23 4.87 0.25
C ALA A 340 -23.60 4.31 0.64
N ASP A 341 -23.96 3.14 0.14
CA ASP A 341 -25.23 2.47 0.51
C ASP A 341 -25.19 1.85 1.91
N ASP A 342 -24.00 1.62 2.45
CA ASP A 342 -23.78 1.07 3.79
C ASP A 342 -22.49 1.66 4.43
N ALA A 343 -22.14 1.23 5.63
CA ALA A 343 -20.95 1.63 6.35
C ALA A 343 -20.32 0.46 7.13
N PRO A 344 -19.07 0.61 7.59
CA PRO A 344 -18.51 -0.36 8.52
C PRO A 344 -19.28 -0.39 9.85
N ASN A 345 -19.44 -1.59 10.43
CA ASN A 345 -20.13 -1.85 11.71
C ASN A 345 -21.64 -1.53 11.72
N THR A 346 -22.35 -1.72 10.61
CA THR A 346 -23.80 -1.44 10.51
C THR A 346 -24.61 -2.63 9.97
N PRO A 347 -24.50 -3.84 10.56
CA PRO A 347 -25.08 -5.06 9.99
C PRO A 347 -26.61 -4.98 9.97
N GLY A 348 -27.20 -5.12 8.79
CA GLY A 348 -28.66 -5.15 8.62
C GLY A 348 -29.39 -3.82 8.89
N ARG A 349 -28.66 -2.71 9.00
CA ARG A 349 -29.21 -1.35 9.07
C ARG A 349 -28.23 -0.36 8.44
N SER A 350 -28.51 0.18 7.26
CA SER A 350 -27.96 1.51 6.97
C SER A 350 -28.76 2.27 5.91
N PRO A 351 -29.16 3.53 6.17
CA PRO A 351 -29.51 4.46 5.11
C PRO A 351 -28.26 4.86 4.33
N THR A 352 -28.44 5.27 3.08
CA THR A 352 -27.39 5.87 2.26
C THR A 352 -26.69 7.00 3.02
N LYS A 353 -25.36 6.96 3.10
CA LYS A 353 -24.55 8.02 3.71
C LYS A 353 -23.93 8.89 2.63
N GLY A 354 -24.13 10.20 2.75
CA GLY A 354 -23.46 11.19 1.92
C GLY A 354 -22.28 11.84 2.65
N ARG A 355 -21.21 12.13 1.90
CA ARG A 355 -20.09 12.95 2.36
C ARG A 355 -19.79 14.03 1.33
N VAL A 356 -19.39 15.21 1.81
CA VAL A 356 -18.87 16.29 0.98
C VAL A 356 -17.62 16.83 1.66
N GLU A 357 -16.55 17.01 0.90
CA GLU A 357 -15.30 17.58 1.36
C GLU A 357 -14.89 18.73 0.45
N VAL A 358 -14.38 19.79 1.09
CA VAL A 358 -13.82 20.96 0.40
C VAL A 358 -12.38 21.11 0.86
N GLY A 359 -11.47 21.23 -0.09
CA GLY A 359 -10.06 21.48 0.13
C GLY A 359 -9.60 22.70 -0.64
N TRP A 360 -8.59 23.36 -0.11
CA TRP A 360 -7.93 24.49 -0.76
C TRP A 360 -6.42 24.37 -0.55
N SER A 361 -5.66 24.63 -1.61
CA SER A 361 -4.20 24.69 -1.55
C SER A 361 -3.67 25.90 -2.31
N TYR A 362 -2.66 26.54 -1.75
CA TYR A 362 -2.00 27.70 -2.34
C TYR A 362 -0.48 27.53 -2.22
N GLY A 363 0.22 27.71 -3.33
CA GLY A 363 1.68 27.72 -3.39
C GLY A 363 2.19 29.16 -3.51
N PHE A 364 3.19 29.50 -2.71
CA PHE A 364 3.89 30.79 -2.74
C PHE A 364 5.28 30.66 -3.34
#